data_AF-A0A239TIL4-F1
#
_entry.id   AF-A0A239TIL4-F1
#
_cell.length_a   1.000
_cell.length_b   1.000
_cell.length_c   1.000
_cell.angle_alpha   90.00
_cell.angle_beta   90.00
_cell.angle_gamma   90.00
#
_symmetry.space_group_name_H-M   'P 1'
#
loop_
_entity.id
_entity.type
_entity.pdbx_description
1 polymer ?
#
loop_
_entity_poly.entity_id
_entity_poly.type
_entity_poly.pdbx_seq_one_letter_code
_entity_poly.pdbx_strand_id
1 'polypeptide(L)'
;MKFRYLGAGLLASTLLLTACGQGDKSEDTKSESKSDSGSKSDGSGFSNSSKKEDNSSNSSSESKSENHSDSDSEKENSKSSSSENEDTNSPQYLAKVWAAALPAYRDTGRGQFDDMKITHYDVSGNVLNPYNADNSIKFPEGTQMLSGSPTAAGLVTYSNNGDGTINVYNVPSHFHDPRWLESNSFSQSESERIMNNPKVVKLYDGNQSALDAIASKIEEGGHNSQDIVYHNSEESQADRGDSDSSSDDSSSDDSSSSEEVTRENVIDKVEEYEGHNLDTSKYTYKEPEQKGDGSWGFSFDDKEGNLAGSYIVDPDGHVTEYDADGNEV
;
A
#
# COMPACT_ATOMS: atom_id res chain seq x y z
N MET A 1 66.36 18.26 36.07
CA MET A 1 66.99 16.94 35.85
C MET A 1 66.53 16.39 34.51
N LYS A 2 67.50 15.87 33.73
CA LYS A 2 67.40 14.83 32.68
C LYS A 2 66.49 15.05 31.45
N PHE A 3 67.18 15.38 30.35
CA PHE A 3 66.93 15.10 28.93
C PHE A 3 66.12 13.83 28.62
N ARG A 4 65.33 13.86 27.52
CA ARG A 4 65.44 12.92 26.37
C ARG A 4 64.97 13.55 25.04
N TYR A 5 65.70 13.17 23.99
CA TYR A 5 65.67 13.54 22.56
C TYR A 5 64.43 12.98 21.82
N LEU A 6 63.81 13.67 20.85
CA LEU A 6 64.16 13.82 19.40
C LEU A 6 63.96 12.52 18.58
N GLY A 7 63.05 12.56 17.61
CA GLY A 7 62.84 11.50 16.62
C GLY A 7 61.88 11.94 15.51
N ALA A 8 62.45 12.42 14.39
CA ALA A 8 61.77 12.77 13.16
C ALA A 8 61.34 11.52 12.36
N GLY A 9 60.25 11.61 11.61
CA GLY A 9 59.80 10.59 10.68
C GLY A 9 58.85 11.17 9.65
N LEU A 10 59.43 11.78 8.62
CA LEU A 10 58.78 12.34 7.44
C LEU A 10 58.67 11.23 6.39
N LEU A 11 57.48 10.89 5.92
CA LEU A 11 57.29 10.11 4.69
C LEU A 11 56.03 10.58 3.96
N ALA A 12 56.26 11.42 2.96
CA ALA A 12 55.33 11.70 1.88
C ALA A 12 55.44 10.56 0.85
N SER A 13 54.28 10.07 0.37
CA SER A 13 54.21 9.20 -0.80
C SER A 13 53.08 9.66 -1.71
N THR A 14 53.40 10.61 -2.58
CA THR A 14 52.73 10.85 -3.86
C THR A 14 53.12 9.76 -4.86
N LEU A 15 52.12 9.12 -5.47
CA LEU A 15 52.30 8.35 -6.70
C LEU A 15 51.48 9.01 -7.81
N LEU A 16 52.18 9.73 -8.67
CA LEU A 16 51.75 10.08 -10.03
C LEU A 16 52.62 9.26 -10.98
N LEU A 17 52.00 8.47 -11.85
CA LEU A 17 52.64 7.91 -13.04
C LEU A 17 51.75 8.18 -14.25
N THR A 18 52.23 9.08 -15.09
CA THR A 18 51.80 9.35 -16.46
C THR A 18 52.68 8.60 -17.45
N ALA A 19 52.14 8.37 -18.66
CA ALA A 19 52.80 8.35 -19.98
C ALA A 19 52.94 6.99 -20.72
N CYS A 20 52.09 6.85 -21.76
CA CYS A 20 52.35 6.70 -23.20
C CYS A 20 53.43 5.77 -23.80
N GLY A 21 53.04 5.10 -24.90
CA GLY A 21 53.86 4.62 -26.04
C GLY A 21 53.51 3.17 -26.43
N GLN A 22 52.79 2.80 -27.50
CA GLN A 22 52.73 3.09 -28.95
C GLN A 22 53.77 2.35 -29.83
N GLY A 23 53.23 1.57 -30.79
CA GLY A 23 53.88 0.92 -31.94
C GLY A 23 53.34 -0.52 -32.09
N ASP A 24 52.54 -0.88 -33.09
CA ASP A 24 52.91 -0.87 -34.51
C ASP A 24 51.80 -0.44 -35.49
N LYS A 25 52.30 -0.08 -36.68
CA LYS A 25 51.70 0.41 -37.94
C LYS A 25 50.51 -0.46 -38.42
N SER A 26 49.57 0.03 -39.24
CA SER A 26 49.71 0.97 -40.34
C SER A 26 48.36 1.55 -40.78
N GLU A 27 48.42 2.85 -41.08
CA GLU A 27 47.69 3.60 -42.13
C GLU A 27 46.16 3.58 -42.16
N ASP A 28 45.57 4.69 -41.74
CA ASP A 28 44.76 5.47 -42.68
C ASP A 28 44.86 6.98 -42.39
N THR A 29 45.22 7.73 -43.42
CA THR A 29 45.20 9.19 -43.42
C THR A 29 43.83 9.71 -43.85
N LYS A 30 43.34 10.67 -43.08
CA LYS A 30 42.84 12.00 -43.51
C LYS A 30 41.32 12.27 -43.43
N SER A 31 41.09 13.33 -42.66
CA SER A 31 40.17 14.46 -42.86
C SER A 31 38.66 14.27 -42.75
N GLU A 32 38.15 14.93 -41.71
CA GLU A 32 37.15 16.02 -41.78
C GLU A 32 36.03 15.88 -42.83
N SER A 33 34.79 15.82 -42.36
CA SER A 33 33.89 16.98 -42.38
C SER A 33 32.46 16.58 -41.98
N LYS A 34 31.68 17.63 -41.70
CA LYS A 34 30.37 17.67 -41.04
C LYS A 34 29.21 17.09 -41.86
N SER A 35 28.09 17.02 -41.14
CA SER A 35 26.68 17.23 -41.53
C SER A 35 25.83 16.02 -41.96
N ASP A 36 24.93 15.68 -41.03
CA ASP A 36 23.46 15.78 -41.14
C ASP A 36 22.65 14.77 -41.97
N SER A 37 21.53 14.39 -41.34
CA SER A 37 20.28 13.83 -41.84
C SER A 37 20.22 12.35 -42.29
N GLY A 38 19.27 11.64 -41.64
CA GLY A 38 18.17 11.01 -42.39
C GLY A 38 18.21 9.51 -42.69
N SER A 39 17.24 8.80 -42.08
CA SER A 39 16.55 7.58 -42.55
C SER A 39 17.13 6.18 -42.25
N LYS A 40 16.42 5.51 -41.32
CA LYS A 40 15.69 4.23 -41.44
C LYS A 40 16.27 3.06 -42.28
N SER A 41 16.34 1.91 -41.62
CA SER A 41 16.04 0.55 -42.12
C SER A 41 15.59 -0.29 -40.90
N ASP A 42 14.34 -0.79 -40.86
CA ASP A 42 13.89 -2.14 -41.27
C ASP A 42 14.47 -3.25 -40.37
N GLY A 43 13.77 -4.28 -39.89
CA GLY A 43 12.40 -4.81 -39.97
C GLY A 43 12.28 -5.78 -38.77
N SER A 44 11.17 -6.44 -38.44
CA SER A 44 10.17 -7.11 -39.27
C SER A 44 8.94 -7.42 -38.41
N GLY A 45 7.76 -7.03 -38.91
CA GLY A 45 6.48 -7.60 -38.48
C GLY A 45 6.08 -8.77 -39.39
N PHE A 46 5.20 -9.64 -38.90
CA PHE A 46 4.45 -10.56 -39.76
C PHE A 46 2.96 -10.44 -39.44
N SER A 47 2.20 -10.09 -40.48
CA SER A 47 0.75 -9.93 -40.46
C SER A 47 0.09 -11.00 -41.33
N ASN A 48 -1.14 -11.28 -40.93
CA ASN A 48 -2.15 -12.17 -41.47
C ASN A 48 -2.51 -11.89 -42.95
N SER A 49 -2.94 -12.92 -43.69
CA SER A 49 -3.84 -12.74 -44.84
C SER A 49 -4.57 -14.02 -45.24
N SER A 50 -5.83 -13.85 -45.60
CA SER A 50 -6.78 -14.85 -46.10
C SER A 50 -7.10 -14.59 -47.59
N LYS A 51 -7.17 -15.64 -48.43
CA LYS A 51 -8.22 -15.83 -49.45
C LYS A 51 -8.15 -17.19 -50.18
N LYS A 52 -9.35 -17.65 -50.55
CA LYS A 52 -9.77 -18.86 -51.27
C LYS A 52 -9.11 -19.12 -52.64
N GLU A 53 -9.07 -20.39 -53.05
CA GLU A 53 -9.51 -20.88 -54.38
C GLU A 53 -10.09 -22.32 -54.29
N ASP A 54 -10.92 -22.66 -55.28
CA ASP A 54 -11.89 -23.76 -55.36
C ASP A 54 -11.36 -25.09 -55.96
N ASN A 55 -12.14 -26.14 -55.68
CA ASN A 55 -12.70 -27.15 -56.61
C ASN A 55 -12.20 -28.62 -56.64
N SER A 56 -13.18 -29.49 -56.31
CA SER A 56 -13.59 -30.72 -57.01
C SER A 56 -12.69 -31.97 -56.95
N SER A 57 -13.19 -33.00 -56.25
CA SER A 57 -13.55 -34.26 -56.91
C SER A 57 -14.57 -35.06 -56.09
N ASN A 58 -15.67 -35.38 -56.77
CA ASN A 58 -16.84 -36.14 -56.34
C ASN A 58 -16.55 -37.65 -56.28
N SER A 59 -17.14 -38.37 -55.32
CA SER A 59 -17.38 -39.82 -55.43
C SER A 59 -18.54 -40.23 -54.51
N SER A 60 -19.66 -40.48 -55.17
CA SER A 60 -20.93 -41.00 -54.67
C SER A 60 -20.87 -42.43 -54.15
N SER A 61 -21.67 -42.72 -53.11
CA SER A 61 -22.47 -43.94 -53.06
C SER A 61 -23.68 -43.77 -52.13
N GLU A 62 -24.87 -43.72 -52.72
CA GLU A 62 -26.18 -43.81 -52.07
C GLU A 62 -26.41 -45.19 -51.42
N SER A 63 -27.08 -45.21 -50.26
CA SER A 63 -28.35 -45.93 -50.12
C SER A 63 -29.06 -45.69 -48.77
N LYS A 64 -30.24 -45.05 -48.87
CA LYS A 64 -31.52 -45.23 -48.14
C LYS A 64 -31.57 -45.42 -46.61
N SER A 65 -32.21 -44.41 -46.00
CA SER A 65 -33.43 -44.46 -45.17
C SER A 65 -33.41 -45.21 -43.84
N GLU A 66 -33.57 -44.47 -42.74
CA GLU A 66 -34.69 -44.62 -41.80
C GLU A 66 -34.75 -43.40 -40.85
N ASN A 67 -35.96 -42.88 -40.63
CA ASN A 67 -36.27 -41.82 -39.67
C ASN A 67 -35.94 -42.28 -38.24
N HIS A 68 -35.36 -41.41 -37.41
CA HIS A 68 -35.74 -41.29 -36.00
C HIS A 68 -35.30 -39.93 -35.43
N SER A 69 -36.20 -39.36 -34.65
CA SER A 69 -36.17 -38.10 -33.91
C SER A 69 -34.92 -37.91 -33.06
N ASP A 70 -34.44 -36.66 -32.95
CA ASP A 70 -34.48 -35.89 -31.69
C ASP A 70 -33.46 -34.73 -31.67
N SER A 71 -33.99 -33.58 -31.22
CA SER A 71 -33.31 -32.46 -30.56
C SER A 71 -32.29 -31.64 -31.36
N ASP A 72 -32.79 -30.60 -32.02
CA ASP A 72 -32.07 -29.33 -32.17
C ASP A 72 -31.56 -28.87 -30.80
N SER A 73 -30.23 -28.82 -30.65
CA SER A 73 -29.59 -27.98 -29.65
C SER A 73 -28.83 -26.90 -30.41
N GLU A 74 -29.55 -25.81 -30.66
CA GLU A 74 -28.98 -24.55 -31.11
C GLU A 74 -27.87 -24.15 -30.12
N LYS A 75 -26.64 -24.05 -30.64
CA LYS A 75 -25.55 -23.35 -29.98
C LYS A 75 -25.89 -21.87 -29.96
N GLU A 76 -26.58 -21.42 -28.92
CA GLU A 76 -26.61 -20.01 -28.58
C GLU A 76 -25.38 -19.64 -27.76
N ASN A 77 -24.41 -19.03 -28.46
CA ASN A 77 -23.39 -18.19 -27.87
C ASN A 77 -24.04 -16.88 -27.43
N SER A 78 -24.76 -16.90 -26.30
CA SER A 78 -25.26 -15.69 -25.66
C SER A 78 -24.20 -15.15 -24.71
N LYS A 79 -23.30 -14.32 -25.26
CA LYS A 79 -22.52 -13.35 -24.47
C LYS A 79 -23.49 -12.27 -23.98
N SER A 80 -24.29 -12.63 -22.98
CA SER A 80 -25.07 -11.68 -22.21
C SER A 80 -24.13 -11.06 -21.19
N SER A 81 -23.62 -9.86 -21.50
CA SER A 81 -23.10 -8.94 -20.50
C SER A 81 -24.28 -8.51 -19.62
N SER A 82 -24.70 -9.39 -18.73
CA SER A 82 -25.52 -9.00 -17.59
C SER A 82 -24.60 -8.20 -16.69
N SER A 83 -24.83 -6.88 -16.62
CA SER A 83 -24.35 -6.07 -15.50
C SER A 83 -25.12 -6.51 -14.26
N GLU A 84 -24.85 -7.74 -13.80
CA GLU A 84 -24.99 -8.05 -12.39
C GLU A 84 -24.04 -7.08 -11.68
N ASN A 85 -24.55 -6.35 -10.70
CA ASN A 85 -23.72 -5.52 -9.84
C ASN A 85 -22.68 -6.45 -9.21
N GLU A 86 -21.50 -6.52 -9.82
CA GLU A 86 -20.41 -7.35 -9.35
C GLU A 86 -20.03 -6.83 -7.96
N ASP A 87 -20.10 -7.70 -6.97
CA ASP A 87 -19.71 -7.36 -5.61
C ASP A 87 -18.21 -7.05 -5.58
N THR A 88 -17.90 -5.75 -5.45
CA THR A 88 -16.54 -5.21 -5.50
C THR A 88 -15.71 -5.56 -4.27
N ASN A 89 -16.34 -6.11 -3.23
CA ASN A 89 -15.66 -6.58 -2.03
C ASN A 89 -15.53 -8.11 -2.00
N SER A 90 -16.06 -8.81 -3.02
CA SER A 90 -15.91 -10.27 -3.09
C SER A 90 -14.45 -10.66 -3.31
N PRO A 91 -13.95 -11.75 -2.67
CA PRO A 91 -12.57 -12.23 -2.90
C PRO A 91 -12.23 -12.47 -4.38
N GLN A 92 -13.22 -12.86 -5.18
CA GLN A 92 -13.05 -13.03 -6.62
C GLN A 92 -12.80 -11.70 -7.35
N TYR A 93 -13.56 -10.65 -7.03
CA TYR A 93 -13.30 -9.33 -7.59
C TYR A 93 -11.93 -8.80 -7.16
N LEU A 94 -11.61 -8.92 -5.88
CA LEU A 94 -10.33 -8.47 -5.32
C LEU A 94 -9.13 -9.23 -5.93
N ALA A 95 -9.30 -10.51 -6.27
CA ALA A 95 -8.28 -11.26 -7.02
C ALA A 95 -8.05 -10.71 -8.44
N LYS A 96 -9.11 -10.26 -9.13
CA LYS A 96 -9.00 -9.60 -10.44
C LYS A 96 -8.23 -8.28 -10.33
N VAL A 97 -8.48 -7.52 -9.26
CA VAL A 97 -7.75 -6.28 -8.94
C VAL A 97 -6.27 -6.56 -8.71
N TRP A 98 -5.96 -7.52 -7.83
CA TRP A 98 -4.58 -7.91 -7.49
C TRP A 98 -3.80 -8.33 -8.75
N ALA A 99 -4.37 -9.22 -9.56
CA ALA A 99 -3.75 -9.69 -10.79
C ALA A 99 -3.69 -8.60 -11.90
N ALA A 100 -4.61 -7.63 -11.89
CA ALA A 100 -4.55 -6.47 -12.80
C ALA A 100 -3.37 -5.55 -12.43
N ALA A 101 -3.22 -5.22 -11.15
CA ALA A 101 -2.17 -4.34 -10.64
C ALA A 101 -0.78 -4.99 -10.65
N LEU A 102 -0.70 -6.29 -10.34
CA LEU A 102 0.55 -7.06 -10.20
C LEU A 102 0.57 -8.25 -11.19
N PRO A 103 1.02 -8.04 -12.44
CA PRO A 103 1.00 -9.06 -13.48
C PRO A 103 1.78 -10.34 -13.18
N ALA A 104 2.73 -10.28 -12.24
CA ALA A 104 3.52 -11.45 -11.82
C ALA A 104 2.67 -12.58 -11.23
N TYR A 105 1.46 -12.27 -10.75
CA TYR A 105 0.53 -13.26 -10.19
C TYR A 105 -0.44 -13.87 -11.22
N ARG A 106 -0.34 -13.50 -12.50
CA ARG A 106 -1.27 -13.98 -13.56
C ARG A 106 -1.01 -15.41 -13.99
N ASP A 107 0.23 -15.88 -13.83
CA ASP A 107 0.68 -17.21 -14.20
C ASP A 107 0.94 -18.03 -12.94
N THR A 108 0.53 -19.31 -12.93
CA THR A 108 0.51 -20.15 -11.73
C THR A 108 1.63 -21.18 -11.67
N GLY A 109 2.31 -21.24 -10.53
CA GLY A 109 2.79 -22.44 -9.85
C GLY A 109 2.27 -22.43 -8.41
N ARG A 110 1.64 -23.52 -7.94
CA ARG A 110 0.96 -23.59 -6.62
C ARG A 110 1.82 -23.07 -5.45
N GLY A 111 3.13 -23.27 -5.50
CA GLY A 111 4.07 -22.81 -4.47
C GLY A 111 4.27 -21.30 -4.37
N GLN A 112 3.80 -20.49 -5.34
CA GLN A 112 3.96 -19.03 -5.28
C GLN A 112 3.06 -18.36 -4.24
N PHE A 113 2.07 -19.08 -3.71
CA PHE A 113 1.05 -18.56 -2.81
C PHE A 113 1.05 -19.22 -1.43
N ASP A 114 1.86 -20.27 -1.20
CA ASP A 114 1.71 -21.13 -0.03
C ASP A 114 1.76 -20.33 1.28
N ASP A 115 2.70 -19.39 1.40
CA ASP A 115 2.89 -18.55 2.58
C ASP A 115 2.29 -17.13 2.44
N MET A 116 1.54 -16.88 1.36
CA MET A 116 0.95 -15.57 1.09
C MET A 116 -0.44 -15.43 1.72
N LYS A 117 -0.69 -14.28 2.32
CA LYS A 117 -2.01 -13.74 2.70
C LYS A 117 -2.22 -12.38 2.05
N ILE A 118 -3.45 -12.04 1.69
CA ILE A 118 -3.81 -10.71 1.19
C ILE A 118 -4.93 -10.19 2.09
N THR A 119 -4.71 -9.07 2.74
CA THR A 119 -5.73 -8.45 3.58
C THR A 119 -6.33 -7.26 2.85
N HIS A 120 -7.66 -7.20 2.82
CA HIS A 120 -8.44 -6.16 2.17
C HIS A 120 -8.87 -5.09 3.18
N TYR A 121 -8.67 -3.82 2.84
CA TYR A 121 -9.06 -2.69 3.67
C TYR A 121 -9.78 -1.65 2.83
N ASP A 122 -10.84 -1.09 3.40
CA ASP A 122 -11.37 0.19 2.95
C ASP A 122 -10.54 1.31 3.57
N VAL A 123 -9.93 2.14 2.72
CA VAL A 123 -9.05 3.24 3.16
C VAL A 123 -9.65 4.61 2.87
N SER A 124 -10.92 4.66 2.48
CA SER A 124 -11.66 5.89 2.21
C SER A 124 -11.56 6.85 3.40
N GLY A 125 -11.21 8.10 3.13
CA GLY A 125 -11.10 9.15 4.16
C GLY A 125 -9.85 9.08 5.05
N ASN A 126 -9.10 7.98 5.05
CA ASN A 126 -7.83 7.87 5.77
C ASN A 126 -6.77 8.76 5.13
N VAL A 127 -5.82 9.26 5.93
CA VAL A 127 -4.65 10.00 5.41
C VAL A 127 -3.70 9.05 4.69
N LEU A 128 -3.12 9.50 3.57
CA LEU A 128 -2.19 8.67 2.80
C LEU A 128 -0.93 8.34 3.60
N ASN A 129 -0.36 9.35 4.27
CA ASN A 129 0.80 9.19 5.13
C ASN A 129 0.41 9.47 6.59
N PRO A 130 0.15 8.43 7.41
CA PRO A 130 -0.26 8.61 8.81
C PRO A 130 0.85 9.24 9.67
N TYR A 131 2.11 9.08 9.28
CA TYR A 131 3.25 9.63 10.02
C TYR A 131 3.48 11.14 9.77
N ASN A 132 2.69 11.74 8.88
CA ASN A 132 2.67 13.18 8.63
C ASN A 132 1.25 13.61 8.21
N ALA A 133 0.26 13.26 9.05
CA ALA A 133 -1.16 13.35 8.74
C ALA A 133 -1.62 14.76 8.31
N ASP A 134 -1.15 15.81 8.99
CA ASP A 134 -1.51 17.20 8.71
C ASP A 134 -1.01 17.71 7.35
N ASN A 135 -0.02 17.02 6.79
CA ASN A 135 0.63 17.38 5.53
C ASN A 135 0.57 16.20 4.56
N SER A 136 -0.55 15.49 4.58
CA SER A 136 -0.85 14.43 3.63
C SER A 136 -2.32 14.53 3.23
N ILE A 137 -2.60 14.25 1.96
CA ILE A 137 -3.99 14.19 1.53
C ILE A 137 -4.70 12.98 2.13
N LYS A 138 -6.03 13.07 2.21
CA LYS A 138 -6.90 11.92 2.48
C LYS A 138 -7.18 11.15 1.20
N PHE A 139 -7.31 9.84 1.31
CA PHE A 139 -7.80 9.00 0.23
C PHE A 139 -9.26 9.39 -0.11
N PRO A 140 -9.60 9.51 -1.40
CA PRO A 140 -10.98 9.72 -1.82
C PRO A 140 -11.91 8.59 -1.39
N GLU A 141 -13.21 8.88 -1.32
CA GLU A 141 -14.25 7.88 -1.10
C GLU A 141 -14.19 6.73 -2.13
N GLY A 142 -14.35 5.50 -1.65
CA GLY A 142 -14.28 4.29 -2.47
C GLY A 142 -12.86 3.82 -2.78
N THR A 143 -11.85 4.35 -2.07
CA THR A 143 -10.46 3.87 -2.20
C THR A 143 -10.26 2.65 -1.31
N GLN A 144 -9.74 1.58 -1.90
CA GLN A 144 -9.50 0.30 -1.24
C GLN A 144 -8.00 -0.03 -1.28
N MET A 145 -7.55 -0.87 -0.35
CA MET A 145 -6.17 -1.34 -0.26
C MET A 145 -6.12 -2.86 -0.11
N LEU A 146 -5.23 -3.51 -0.84
CA LEU A 146 -4.88 -4.91 -0.69
C LEU A 146 -3.43 -4.99 -0.21
N SER A 147 -3.20 -5.54 0.98
CA SER A 147 -1.88 -5.70 1.58
C SER A 147 -1.45 -7.16 1.58
N GLY A 148 -0.34 -7.47 0.94
CA GLY A 148 0.22 -8.82 0.94
C GLY A 148 1.13 -9.07 2.14
N SER A 149 0.97 -10.23 2.79
CA SER A 149 1.89 -10.76 3.80
C SER A 149 2.55 -12.04 3.27
N PRO A 150 3.89 -12.17 3.29
CA PRO A 150 4.86 -11.15 3.72
C PRO A 150 4.82 -9.91 2.81
N THR A 151 5.32 -8.77 3.27
CA THR A 151 5.28 -7.48 2.53
C THR A 151 5.83 -7.58 1.09
N ALA A 152 6.77 -8.50 0.85
CA ALA A 152 7.30 -8.78 -0.48
C ALA A 152 6.24 -9.26 -1.50
N ALA A 153 5.07 -9.72 -1.03
CA ALA A 153 3.93 -10.05 -1.87
C ALA A 153 3.31 -8.80 -2.53
N GLY A 154 3.47 -7.63 -1.90
CA GLY A 154 3.14 -6.34 -2.50
C GLY A 154 1.97 -5.62 -1.83
N LEU A 155 1.66 -4.46 -2.37
CA LEU A 155 0.62 -3.56 -1.92
C LEU A 155 -0.12 -3.00 -3.14
N VAL A 156 -1.44 -2.96 -3.09
CA VAL A 156 -2.27 -2.39 -4.15
C VAL A 156 -3.28 -1.45 -3.52
N THR A 157 -3.11 -0.14 -3.74
CA THR A 157 -4.14 0.87 -3.42
C THR A 157 -4.87 1.24 -4.69
N TYR A 158 -6.20 1.16 -4.69
CA TYR A 158 -6.98 1.32 -5.91
C TYR A 158 -8.37 1.93 -5.68
N SER A 159 -8.98 2.46 -6.74
CA SER A 159 -10.41 2.79 -6.77
C SER A 159 -11.07 2.18 -8.01
N ASN A 160 -12.34 1.82 -7.89
CA ASN A 160 -13.12 1.24 -8.99
C ASN A 160 -13.78 2.34 -9.83
N ASN A 161 -13.59 2.30 -11.15
CA ASN A 161 -14.20 3.26 -12.08
C ASN A 161 -15.64 2.89 -12.50
N GLY A 162 -16.12 1.69 -12.17
CA GLY A 162 -17.45 1.20 -12.53
C GLY A 162 -17.61 0.76 -13.99
N ASP A 163 -16.54 0.79 -14.78
CA ASP A 163 -16.52 0.47 -16.22
C ASP A 163 -15.67 -0.78 -16.55
N GLY A 164 -15.31 -1.56 -15.54
CA GLY A 164 -14.40 -2.71 -15.65
C GLY A 164 -12.92 -2.33 -15.64
N THR A 165 -12.60 -1.06 -15.33
CA THR A 165 -11.25 -0.59 -15.04
C THR A 165 -11.11 -0.10 -13.60
N ILE A 166 -9.86 -0.03 -13.14
CA ILE A 166 -9.50 0.50 -11.83
C ILE A 166 -8.41 1.56 -11.98
N ASN A 167 -8.39 2.51 -11.07
CA ASN A 167 -7.25 3.41 -10.84
C ASN A 167 -6.32 2.74 -9.83
N VAL A 168 -5.07 2.52 -10.18
CA VAL A 168 -4.04 2.03 -9.24
C VAL A 168 -3.15 3.19 -8.84
N TYR A 169 -3.06 3.44 -7.54
CA TYR A 169 -2.26 4.51 -6.96
C TYR A 169 -0.90 3.98 -6.51
N ASN A 170 0.17 4.72 -6.84
CA ASN A 170 1.54 4.35 -6.46
C ASN A 170 1.86 4.82 -5.04
N VAL A 171 1.08 4.36 -4.07
CA VAL A 171 1.32 4.60 -2.64
C VAL A 171 2.55 3.80 -2.21
N PRO A 172 3.55 4.42 -1.56
CA PRO A 172 4.67 3.68 -1.00
C PRO A 172 4.16 2.65 0.00
N SER A 173 4.67 1.41 -0.04
CA SER A 173 4.39 0.47 1.04
C SER A 173 4.96 0.93 2.37
N HIS A 174 6.05 1.70 2.32
CA HIS A 174 6.69 2.34 3.46
C HIS A 174 7.23 3.71 3.08
N PHE A 175 7.16 4.66 4.02
CA PHE A 175 7.66 6.03 3.85
C PHE A 175 9.15 6.14 4.22
N HIS A 176 10.00 5.31 3.62
CA HIS A 176 11.44 5.22 3.95
C HIS A 176 12.26 6.47 3.60
N ASP A 177 11.79 7.30 2.68
CA ASP A 177 12.45 8.57 2.38
C ASP A 177 12.14 9.56 3.52
N PRO A 178 13.15 10.03 4.28
CA PRO A 178 12.94 10.92 5.42
C PRO A 178 12.15 12.18 5.07
N ARG A 179 12.15 12.61 3.80
CA ARG A 179 11.37 13.76 3.35
C ARG A 179 9.87 13.61 3.56
N TRP A 180 9.33 12.37 3.61
CA TRP A 180 7.93 12.13 3.95
C TRP A 180 7.60 12.54 5.40
N LEU A 181 8.58 12.44 6.30
CA LEU A 181 8.41 12.72 7.73
C LEU A 181 8.87 14.13 8.08
N GLU A 182 10.00 14.56 7.51
CA GLU A 182 10.69 15.80 7.91
C GLU A 182 10.30 17.02 7.07
N SER A 183 9.67 16.83 5.91
CA SER A 183 9.26 17.92 5.02
C SER A 183 7.77 17.87 4.73
N ASN A 184 7.03 18.70 5.46
CA ASN A 184 5.59 18.92 5.27
C ASN A 184 5.23 19.22 3.81
N SER A 185 5.97 20.13 3.17
CA SER A 185 5.76 20.48 1.77
C SER A 185 5.96 19.30 0.81
N PHE A 186 6.92 18.42 1.10
CA PHE A 186 7.16 17.23 0.30
C PHE A 186 6.07 16.20 0.49
N SER A 187 5.71 15.87 1.74
CA SER A 187 4.63 14.94 2.04
C SER A 187 3.30 15.36 1.38
N GLN A 188 2.97 16.66 1.47
CA GLN A 188 1.74 17.19 0.89
C GLN A 188 1.78 17.08 -0.64
N SER A 189 2.81 17.65 -1.28
CA SER A 189 2.88 17.67 -2.75
C SER A 189 3.03 16.28 -3.38
N GLU A 190 3.74 15.37 -2.71
CA GLU A 190 3.95 14.01 -3.23
C GLU A 190 2.69 13.15 -3.04
N SER A 191 1.98 13.28 -1.92
CA SER A 191 0.70 12.61 -1.73
C SER A 191 -0.36 13.10 -2.74
N GLU A 192 -0.43 14.40 -3.00
CA GLU A 192 -1.26 14.97 -4.08
C GLU A 192 -0.85 14.43 -5.46
N ARG A 193 0.46 14.34 -5.74
CA ARG A 193 0.97 13.83 -7.02
C ARG A 193 0.57 12.38 -7.25
N ILE A 194 0.64 11.53 -6.22
CA ILE A 194 0.23 10.12 -6.30
C ILE A 194 -1.25 10.02 -6.67
N MET A 195 -2.10 10.80 -6.02
CA MET A 195 -3.56 10.70 -6.18
C MET A 195 -4.06 11.31 -7.49
N ASN A 196 -3.40 12.36 -7.97
CA ASN A 196 -3.72 12.99 -9.25
C ASN A 196 -3.17 12.25 -10.47
N ASN A 197 -2.32 11.24 -10.26
CA ASN A 197 -1.69 10.49 -11.36
C ASN A 197 -1.84 8.96 -11.19
N PRO A 198 -3.08 8.45 -11.13
CA PRO A 198 -3.31 7.01 -11.07
C PRO A 198 -2.92 6.34 -12.38
N LYS A 199 -2.55 5.06 -12.27
CA LYS A 199 -2.45 4.17 -13.44
C LYS A 199 -3.79 3.49 -13.67
N VAL A 200 -4.47 3.82 -14.76
CA VAL A 200 -5.71 3.15 -15.15
C VAL A 200 -5.38 1.79 -15.77
N VAL A 201 -5.96 0.71 -15.21
CA VAL A 201 -5.78 -0.66 -15.72
C VAL A 201 -7.12 -1.37 -15.82
N LYS A 202 -7.26 -2.26 -16.81
CA LYS A 202 -8.43 -3.14 -16.93
C LYS A 202 -8.34 -4.28 -15.92
N LEU A 203 -9.47 -4.65 -15.30
CA LEU A 203 -9.57 -5.83 -14.46
C LEU A 203 -9.09 -7.08 -15.22
N TYR A 204 -8.38 -7.97 -14.51
CA TYR A 204 -7.84 -9.18 -15.10
C TYR A 204 -8.84 -10.33 -14.99
N ASP A 205 -9.21 -10.92 -16.12
CA ASP A 205 -10.16 -12.04 -16.25
C ASP A 205 -9.57 -13.25 -17.00
N GLY A 206 -8.23 -13.30 -17.15
CA GLY A 206 -7.57 -14.22 -18.08
C GLY A 206 -7.33 -15.65 -17.60
N ASN A 207 -6.83 -15.83 -16.37
CA ASN A 207 -6.45 -17.15 -15.82
C ASN A 207 -7.26 -17.44 -14.56
N GLN A 208 -8.35 -18.20 -14.71
CA GLN A 208 -9.25 -18.50 -13.60
C GLN A 208 -8.55 -19.26 -12.47
N SER A 209 -7.63 -20.18 -12.76
CA SER A 209 -6.90 -20.89 -11.72
C SER A 209 -5.98 -19.99 -10.90
N ALA A 210 -5.41 -18.94 -11.51
CA ALA A 210 -4.66 -17.92 -10.77
C ALA A 210 -5.60 -17.10 -9.88
N LEU A 211 -6.73 -16.66 -10.44
CA LEU A 211 -7.73 -15.88 -9.72
C LEU A 211 -8.28 -16.63 -8.51
N ASP A 212 -8.63 -17.91 -8.66
CA ASP A 212 -9.12 -18.75 -7.57
C ASP A 212 -8.05 -18.95 -6.49
N ALA A 213 -6.78 -19.11 -6.88
CA ALA A 213 -5.68 -19.24 -5.94
C ALA A 213 -5.46 -17.94 -5.15
N ILE A 214 -5.48 -16.78 -5.81
CA ILE A 214 -5.37 -15.47 -5.16
C ILE A 214 -6.57 -15.24 -4.24
N ALA A 215 -7.79 -15.48 -4.72
CA ALA A 215 -9.03 -15.29 -3.96
C ALA A 215 -9.03 -16.12 -2.67
N SER A 216 -8.45 -17.33 -2.70
CA SER A 216 -8.31 -18.17 -1.50
C SER A 216 -7.37 -17.61 -0.43
N LYS A 217 -6.57 -16.59 -0.76
CA LYS A 217 -5.64 -15.90 0.15
C LYS A 217 -6.18 -14.57 0.66
N ILE A 218 -7.33 -14.13 0.17
CA ILE A 218 -7.92 -12.83 0.54
C ILE A 218 -8.75 -12.98 1.80
N GLU A 219 -8.52 -12.06 2.75
CA GLU A 219 -9.33 -11.90 3.96
C GLU A 219 -9.68 -10.43 4.18
N GLU A 220 -10.78 -10.19 4.89
CA GLU A 220 -11.22 -8.84 5.23
C GLU A 220 -10.43 -8.32 6.44
N GLY A 221 -9.91 -7.10 6.33
CA GLY A 221 -9.07 -6.43 7.32
C GLY A 221 -9.72 -5.25 8.04
N GLY A 222 -10.94 -4.85 7.65
CA GLY A 222 -11.66 -3.76 8.31
C GLY A 222 -11.43 -2.37 7.70
N HIS A 223 -11.77 -1.32 8.47
CA HIS A 223 -11.93 0.05 7.98
C HIS A 223 -10.99 1.10 8.62
N ASN A 224 -10.05 0.72 9.50
CA ASN A 224 -9.39 1.69 10.38
C ASN A 224 -7.88 1.89 10.17
N SER A 225 -7.44 3.15 10.36
CA SER A 225 -6.04 3.59 10.16
C SER A 225 -5.03 2.84 11.04
N GLN A 226 -5.46 2.35 12.21
CA GLN A 226 -4.60 1.60 13.14
C GLN A 226 -4.19 0.23 12.57
N ASP A 227 -5.08 -0.49 11.88
CA ASP A 227 -4.76 -1.81 11.32
C ASP A 227 -3.66 -1.71 10.24
N ILE A 228 -3.65 -0.60 9.47
CA ILE A 228 -2.67 -0.36 8.39
C ILE A 228 -1.28 -0.03 8.95
N VAL A 229 -1.21 0.63 10.11
CA VAL A 229 0.07 0.98 10.78
C VAL A 229 0.68 -0.27 11.44
N TYR A 230 -0.14 -1.09 12.12
CA TYR A 230 0.32 -2.31 12.80
C TYR A 230 0.79 -3.40 11.84
N HIS A 231 0.17 -3.55 10.67
CA HIS A 231 0.56 -4.60 9.72
C HIS A 231 1.88 -4.33 8.97
N ASN A 232 2.41 -3.10 9.02
CA ASN A 232 3.72 -2.78 8.45
C ASN A 232 4.88 -2.89 9.46
N SER A 233 4.60 -3.14 10.75
CA SER A 233 5.62 -3.13 11.80
C SER A 233 6.10 -4.49 12.30
N GLU A 234 5.46 -5.63 12.01
CA GLU A 234 5.85 -6.88 12.68
C GLU A 234 6.07 -8.10 11.76
N GLU A 235 7.33 -8.30 11.41
CA GLU A 235 7.93 -9.63 11.38
C GLU A 235 8.37 -9.99 12.81
N SER A 236 7.52 -10.69 13.56
CA SER A 236 7.97 -11.53 14.67
C SER A 236 7.01 -12.69 14.91
N GLN A 237 7.56 -13.91 14.86
CA GLN A 237 6.89 -15.16 15.21
C GLN A 237 6.54 -15.27 16.72
N ALA A 238 5.56 -16.15 16.96
CA ALA A 238 5.16 -16.82 18.21
C ALA A 238 4.05 -16.09 18.99
N ASP A 239 3.01 -16.71 19.53
CA ASP A 239 2.76 -18.10 19.89
C ASP A 239 1.23 -18.37 19.96
N ARG A 240 0.89 -19.65 20.01
CA ARG A 240 -0.46 -20.23 20.06
C ARG A 240 -1.25 -19.79 21.29
N GLY A 241 -2.56 -19.60 21.10
CA GLY A 241 -3.54 -19.47 22.17
C GLY A 241 -4.93 -19.82 21.66
N ASP A 242 -5.22 -21.12 21.64
CA ASP A 242 -6.51 -21.72 21.33
C ASP A 242 -7.44 -21.58 22.56
N SER A 243 -8.58 -20.91 22.41
CA SER A 243 -9.77 -21.19 23.23
C SER A 243 -11.05 -20.65 22.59
N ASP A 244 -11.76 -21.60 22.01
CA ASP A 244 -13.18 -21.67 21.66
C ASP A 244 -14.14 -21.03 22.68
N SER A 245 -15.18 -20.33 22.19
CA SER A 245 -16.58 -20.44 22.67
C SER A 245 -17.45 -19.29 22.15
N SER A 246 -18.21 -19.61 21.11
CA SER A 246 -19.41 -18.96 20.59
C SER A 246 -20.48 -18.59 21.63
N SER A 247 -21.20 -17.46 21.43
CA SER A 247 -22.67 -17.42 21.20
C SER A 247 -23.19 -15.99 20.99
N ASP A 248 -24.15 -15.92 20.07
CA ASP A 248 -24.93 -14.80 19.53
C ASP A 248 -25.74 -13.98 20.58
N ASP A 249 -25.91 -12.66 20.38
CA ASP A 249 -27.19 -12.00 20.01
C ASP A 249 -26.99 -10.47 19.88
N SER A 250 -27.83 -9.85 19.07
CA SER A 250 -27.75 -8.49 18.52
C SER A 250 -28.05 -7.38 19.52
N SER A 251 -27.35 -6.24 19.43
CA SER A 251 -27.94 -4.89 19.41
C SER A 251 -26.88 -3.86 18.98
N SER A 252 -27.30 -2.91 18.15
CA SER A 252 -26.51 -1.77 17.70
C SER A 252 -26.62 -0.65 18.73
N ASP A 253 -25.52 -0.34 19.39
CA ASP A 253 -25.39 0.88 20.19
C ASP A 253 -23.90 1.28 20.31
N ASP A 254 -23.61 2.38 19.61
CA ASP A 254 -22.49 3.32 19.75
C ASP A 254 -21.54 3.01 20.92
N SER A 255 -20.48 2.26 20.65
CA SER A 255 -19.48 1.87 21.65
C SER A 255 -18.12 2.37 21.21
N SER A 256 -17.80 3.61 21.61
CA SER A 256 -16.43 3.95 21.99
C SER A 256 -15.92 2.79 22.82
N SER A 257 -14.93 2.06 22.31
CA SER A 257 -14.29 0.99 23.07
C SER A 257 -13.61 1.66 24.26
N SER A 258 -14.32 1.71 25.39
CA SER A 258 -13.85 2.27 26.64
C SER A 258 -12.82 1.30 27.22
N GLU A 259 -11.62 1.33 26.65
CA GLU A 259 -10.44 0.83 27.32
C GLU A 259 -10.39 1.48 28.71
N GLU A 260 -10.26 0.67 29.76
CA GLU A 260 -10.16 1.19 31.13
C GLU A 260 -9.01 2.19 31.20
N VAL A 261 -9.24 3.36 31.80
CA VAL A 261 -8.21 4.38 31.93
C VAL A 261 -7.20 3.95 33.00
N THR A 262 -5.96 3.71 32.55
CA THR A 262 -4.83 3.33 33.39
C THR A 262 -3.78 4.44 33.43
N ARG A 263 -2.77 4.28 34.29
CA ARG A 263 -1.65 5.22 34.37
C ARG A 263 -0.89 5.33 33.06
N GLU A 264 -0.86 4.23 32.30
CA GLU A 264 -0.10 4.10 31.07
C GLU A 264 -0.78 4.79 29.90
N ASN A 265 -2.12 4.81 29.84
CA ASN A 265 -2.88 5.38 28.72
C ASN A 265 -3.49 6.76 29.01
N VAL A 266 -3.49 7.24 30.27
CA VAL A 266 -4.14 8.52 30.63
C VAL A 266 -3.56 9.72 29.86
N ILE A 267 -2.26 9.72 29.58
CA ILE A 267 -1.63 10.78 28.76
C ILE A 267 -2.08 10.63 27.31
N ASP A 268 -2.09 9.41 26.78
CA ASP A 268 -2.53 9.13 25.41
C ASP A 268 -3.98 9.61 25.19
N LYS A 269 -4.88 9.40 26.16
CA LYS A 269 -6.27 9.91 26.09
C LYS A 269 -6.34 11.44 26.04
N VAL A 270 -5.47 12.14 26.77
CA VAL A 270 -5.41 13.61 26.71
C VAL A 270 -4.79 14.09 25.40
N GLU A 271 -3.74 13.44 24.91
CA GLU A 271 -3.14 13.78 23.60
C GLU A 271 -4.11 13.50 22.44
N GLU A 272 -4.95 12.47 22.57
CA GLU A 272 -6.07 12.21 21.67
C GLU A 272 -7.14 13.31 21.71
N TYR A 273 -7.52 13.78 22.92
CA TYR A 273 -8.45 14.90 23.10
C TYR A 273 -7.93 16.21 22.49
N GLU A 274 -6.65 16.53 22.72
CA GLU A 274 -5.98 17.71 22.16
C GLU A 274 -5.74 17.60 20.64
N GLY A 275 -5.72 16.36 20.12
CA GLY A 275 -5.32 16.06 18.75
C GLY A 275 -3.83 16.25 18.49
N HIS A 276 -3.01 16.40 19.54
CA HIS A 276 -1.56 16.54 19.45
C HIS A 276 -0.87 16.15 20.77
N ASN A 277 0.42 15.82 20.68
CA ASN A 277 1.23 15.55 21.87
C ASN A 277 1.34 16.78 22.77
N LEU A 278 1.40 16.54 24.08
CA LEU A 278 1.51 17.59 25.09
C LEU A 278 2.80 18.41 24.87
N ASP A 279 2.68 19.74 24.80
CA ASP A 279 3.81 20.63 24.52
C ASP A 279 4.71 20.80 25.75
N THR A 280 5.60 19.83 25.95
CA THR A 280 6.62 19.84 27.01
C THR A 280 7.69 20.92 26.81
N SER A 281 7.73 21.59 25.65
CA SER A 281 8.62 22.73 25.42
C SER A 281 8.05 24.03 26.00
N LYS A 282 6.71 24.13 26.06
CA LYS A 282 5.98 25.28 26.61
C LYS A 282 5.55 25.08 28.06
N TYR A 283 5.15 23.88 28.44
CA TYR A 283 4.62 23.58 29.77
C TYR A 283 5.44 22.50 30.50
N THR A 284 5.15 22.35 31.78
CA THR A 284 5.66 21.27 32.63
C THR A 284 4.47 20.53 33.20
N TYR A 285 4.26 19.29 32.77
CA TYR A 285 3.15 18.45 33.20
C TYR A 285 3.52 17.69 34.47
N LYS A 286 2.62 17.70 35.46
CA LYS A 286 2.76 16.89 36.67
C LYS A 286 2.34 15.45 36.40
N GLU A 287 2.77 14.52 37.26
CA GLU A 287 2.35 13.11 37.11
C GLU A 287 0.83 12.95 37.30
N PRO A 288 0.17 12.14 36.47
CA PRO A 288 -1.21 11.73 36.69
C PRO A 288 -1.42 11.00 38.01
N GLU A 289 -2.46 11.41 38.74
CA GLU A 289 -2.91 10.79 39.98
C GLU A 289 -4.35 10.30 39.83
N GLN A 290 -4.61 9.08 40.29
CA GLN A 290 -5.95 8.51 40.32
C GLN A 290 -6.69 9.00 41.58
N LYS A 291 -7.92 9.48 41.40
CA LYS A 291 -8.83 9.90 42.46
C LYS A 291 -9.65 8.72 42.99
N GLY A 292 -10.30 8.92 44.13
CA GLY A 292 -11.10 7.88 44.79
C GLY A 292 -12.36 7.44 44.02
N ASP A 293 -12.77 8.19 43.00
CA ASP A 293 -13.87 7.88 42.09
C ASP A 293 -13.41 7.13 40.81
N GLY A 294 -12.11 6.84 40.69
CA GLY A 294 -11.52 6.15 39.55
C GLY A 294 -11.03 7.08 38.44
N SER A 295 -11.40 8.36 38.46
CA SER A 295 -10.91 9.35 37.49
C SER A 295 -9.41 9.62 37.69
N TRP A 296 -8.73 10.00 36.63
CA TRP A 296 -7.35 10.45 36.68
C TRP A 296 -7.28 11.96 36.50
N GLY A 297 -6.29 12.61 37.13
CA GLY A 297 -6.05 14.03 36.87
C GLY A 297 -4.60 14.43 37.04
N PHE A 298 -4.19 15.46 36.29
CA PHE A 298 -2.89 16.11 36.41
C PHE A 298 -3.00 17.59 36.05
N SER A 299 -2.10 18.39 36.59
CA SER A 299 -1.96 19.81 36.26
C SER A 299 -0.71 20.05 35.45
N PHE A 300 -0.69 21.18 34.74
CA PHE A 300 0.49 21.65 34.04
C PHE A 300 0.77 23.10 34.39
N ASP A 301 2.06 23.39 34.57
CA ASP A 301 2.56 24.72 34.89
C ASP A 301 3.30 25.30 33.68
N ASP A 302 3.34 26.63 33.55
CA ASP A 302 4.23 27.30 32.61
C ASP A 302 5.73 27.10 32.99
N LYS A 303 6.65 27.58 32.16
CA LYS A 303 8.10 27.49 32.45
C LYS A 303 8.56 28.33 33.65
N GLU A 304 7.71 29.23 34.14
CA GLU A 304 7.95 30.02 35.33
C GLU A 304 7.42 29.32 36.61
N GLY A 305 6.68 28.22 36.43
CA GLY A 305 6.10 27.41 37.51
C GLY A 305 4.72 27.88 37.95
N ASN A 306 4.04 28.72 37.17
CA ASN A 306 2.66 29.12 37.44
C ASN A 306 1.70 28.09 36.86
N LEU A 307 0.65 27.75 37.60
CA LEU A 307 -0.42 26.87 37.11
C LEU A 307 -1.03 27.44 35.84
N ALA A 308 -1.00 26.66 34.75
CA ALA A 308 -1.56 27.04 33.46
C ALA A 308 -2.89 26.33 33.19
N GLY A 309 -3.08 25.13 33.74
CA GLY A 309 -4.33 24.38 33.65
C GLY A 309 -4.24 22.98 34.24
N SER A 310 -5.29 22.20 34.05
CA SER A 310 -5.34 20.80 34.45
C SER A 310 -6.30 19.97 33.62
N TYR A 311 -6.08 18.67 33.58
CA TYR A 311 -6.96 17.71 32.94
C TYR A 311 -7.60 16.78 33.98
N ILE A 312 -8.84 16.38 33.71
CA ILE A 312 -9.51 15.25 34.35
C ILE A 312 -9.92 14.26 33.26
N VAL A 313 -9.58 13.00 33.46
CA VAL A 313 -9.99 11.89 32.59
C VAL A 313 -10.88 10.96 33.41
N ASP A 314 -12.15 10.86 33.03
CA ASP A 314 -13.12 10.01 33.69
C ASP A 314 -12.83 8.52 33.41
N PRO A 315 -13.33 7.58 34.24
CA PRO A 315 -13.09 6.14 34.05
C PRO A 315 -13.54 5.59 32.69
N ASP A 316 -14.45 6.30 32.02
CA ASP A 316 -14.98 5.97 30.70
C ASP A 316 -14.15 6.58 29.54
N GLY A 317 -13.08 7.32 29.85
CA GLY A 317 -12.17 7.92 28.89
C GLY A 317 -12.53 9.34 28.45
N HIS A 318 -13.58 9.96 28.99
CA HIS A 318 -13.88 11.36 28.68
C HIS A 318 -12.85 12.30 29.33
N VAL A 319 -12.29 13.21 28.53
CA VAL A 319 -11.32 14.20 28.97
C VAL A 319 -12.00 15.56 29.14
N THR A 320 -11.69 16.24 30.25
CA THR A 320 -12.09 17.62 30.53
C THR A 320 -10.85 18.46 30.84
N GLU A 321 -10.65 19.56 30.12
CA GLU A 321 -9.61 20.56 30.39
C GLU A 321 -10.15 21.68 31.29
N TYR A 322 -9.31 22.18 32.19
CA TYR A 322 -9.57 23.33 33.04
C TYR A 322 -8.45 24.37 32.91
N ASP A 323 -8.83 25.65 32.84
CA ASP A 323 -7.90 26.77 32.86
C ASP A 323 -7.24 26.98 34.25
N ALA A 324 -6.34 27.96 34.34
CA ALA A 324 -5.63 28.29 35.57
C ALA A 324 -6.54 28.74 36.74
N ASP A 325 -7.76 29.21 36.43
CA ASP A 325 -8.77 29.64 37.41
C ASP A 325 -9.70 28.47 37.81
N GLY A 326 -9.58 27.32 37.14
CA GLY A 326 -10.37 26.12 37.37
C GLY A 326 -11.71 26.11 36.63
N ASN A 327 -11.86 26.89 35.56
CA ASN A 327 -13.02 26.82 34.68
C ASN A 327 -12.77 25.82 33.55
N GLU A 328 -13.80 25.05 33.20
CA GLU A 328 -13.79 24.16 32.04
C GLU A 328 -13.63 24.95 30.74
N VAL A 329 -12.86 24.39 29.80
CA VAL A 329 -12.45 25.03 28.52
C VAL A 329 -13.12 24.37 27.32
#